data_AF-G0L2D7-F1
#
_entry.id   AF-G0L2D7-F1
#
_cell.length_a   1.000
_cell.length_b   1.000
_cell.length_c   1.000
_cell.angle_alpha   90.00
_cell.angle_beta   90.00
_cell.angle_gamma   90.00
#
_symmetry.space_group_name_H-M   'P 1'
#
loop_
_entity.id
_entity.type
_entity.pdbx_description
1 polymer ?
#
loop_
_entity_poly.entity_id
_entity_poly.type
_entity_poly.pdbx_seq_one_letter_code
_entity_poly.pdbx_strand_id
1 'polypeptide(L)'
;MDDLVILDLFWDRQLVKDKSGREFEIFRGKDYDTDWVHLGHSYSKNSEWIYFYGDTCFEKELKNIDIASFSLIEANEAENTIYFKDKKAVYLKSYMCGFATLPNADPNDFQIVDIDNGYSTSGESDYWYEDKLPYALSEMIPINGCYQRVKDTIFFGHTRKVACDVDTFEQVHPKVQTLFKDKDHLYFKNEIVEGANPDTFEFLEECIGEDAPYYLECDIHYYAKDDKYAYFVNAPFGIKVIKTKDLKNFRFEVIDEIGYGRDSNYRYEKGRRKKIK
;
A
#
# COMPACT_ATOMS: atom_id res chain seq x y z
N MET A 1 -17.47 -45.55 -14.06
CA MET A 1 -16.79 -44.50 -14.85
C MET A 1 -15.43 -45.05 -15.27
N ASP A 2 -15.36 -46.36 -15.61
CA ASP A 2 -14.15 -47.15 -15.31
C ASP A 2 -13.37 -47.56 -16.56
N ASP A 3 -13.65 -46.91 -17.69
CA ASP A 3 -13.15 -47.34 -19.01
C ASP A 3 -12.65 -46.17 -19.88
N LEU A 4 -12.29 -45.04 -19.26
CA LEU A 4 -11.73 -43.88 -19.94
C LEU A 4 -10.23 -43.78 -19.68
N VAL A 5 -9.44 -43.62 -20.73
CA VAL A 5 -8.00 -43.32 -20.64
C VAL A 5 -7.83 -41.81 -20.78
N ILE A 6 -7.22 -41.17 -19.79
CA ILE A 6 -6.87 -39.75 -19.84
C ILE A 6 -5.68 -39.58 -20.80
N LEU A 7 -5.87 -38.76 -21.83
CA LEU A 7 -4.86 -38.44 -22.82
C LEU A 7 -4.16 -37.11 -22.53
N ASP A 8 -4.90 -36.12 -22.02
CA ASP A 8 -4.38 -34.81 -21.65
C ASP A 8 -5.19 -34.18 -20.51
N LEU A 9 -4.54 -33.30 -19.75
CA LEU A 9 -5.08 -32.67 -18.53
C LEU A 9 -5.06 -31.15 -18.67
N PHE A 10 -6.23 -30.54 -18.57
CA PHE A 10 -6.40 -29.10 -18.46
C PHE A 10 -6.99 -28.78 -17.07
N TRP A 11 -6.92 -27.52 -16.68
CA TRP A 11 -7.39 -27.10 -15.35
C TRP A 11 -8.92 -27.26 -15.18
N ASP A 12 -9.69 -27.19 -16.28
CA ASP A 12 -11.15 -27.26 -16.32
C ASP A 12 -11.71 -28.50 -17.03
N ARG A 13 -10.88 -29.32 -17.69
CA ARG A 13 -11.33 -30.48 -18.48
C ARG A 13 -10.23 -31.52 -18.70
N GLN A 14 -10.63 -32.71 -19.12
CA GLN A 14 -9.74 -33.80 -19.52
C GLN A 14 -10.07 -34.20 -20.95
N LEU A 15 -9.05 -34.39 -21.78
CA LEU A 15 -9.19 -35.13 -23.03
C LEU A 15 -9.09 -36.61 -22.71
N VAL A 16 -10.13 -37.39 -23.02
CA VAL A 16 -10.20 -38.81 -22.70
C VAL A 16 -10.47 -39.66 -23.94
N LYS A 17 -10.14 -40.94 -23.84
CA LYS A 17 -10.39 -41.96 -24.87
C LYS A 17 -11.17 -43.12 -24.32
N ASP A 18 -12.25 -43.52 -25.00
CA ASP A 18 -13.02 -44.71 -24.63
C ASP A 18 -12.44 -46.01 -25.22
N LYS A 19 -13.02 -47.15 -24.80
CA LYS A 19 -12.67 -48.49 -25.31
C LYS A 19 -12.84 -48.68 -26.82
N SER A 20 -13.67 -47.87 -27.49
CA SER A 20 -13.83 -47.91 -28.95
C SER A 20 -12.73 -47.13 -29.68
N GLY A 21 -11.89 -46.42 -28.93
CA GLY A 21 -10.83 -45.57 -29.45
C GLY A 21 -11.29 -44.15 -29.78
N ARG A 22 -12.52 -43.78 -29.41
CA ARG A 22 -13.04 -42.42 -29.63
C ARG A 22 -12.50 -41.47 -28.57
N GLU A 23 -12.06 -40.30 -29.02
CA GLU A 23 -11.53 -39.23 -28.17
C GLU A 23 -12.59 -38.13 -28.00
N PHE A 24 -12.73 -37.63 -26.77
CA PHE A 24 -13.65 -36.54 -26.44
C PHE A 24 -13.25 -35.87 -25.12
N GLU A 25 -13.78 -34.68 -24.87
CA GLU A 25 -13.53 -33.95 -23.63
C GLU A 25 -14.60 -34.25 -22.57
N ILE A 26 -14.17 -34.36 -21.32
CA ILE A 26 -15.03 -34.34 -20.13
C ILE A 26 -14.66 -33.14 -19.27
N PHE A 27 -15.65 -32.48 -18.67
CA PHE A 27 -15.49 -31.20 -17.99
C PHE A 27 -15.55 -31.34 -16.47
N ARG A 28 -14.61 -30.69 -15.77
CA ARG A 28 -14.55 -30.65 -14.31
C ARG A 28 -15.74 -29.86 -13.75
N GLY A 29 -16.31 -30.28 -12.62
CA GLY A 29 -17.55 -29.69 -12.08
C GLY A 29 -18.82 -30.12 -12.80
N LYS A 30 -18.74 -30.95 -13.85
CA LYS A 30 -19.90 -31.45 -14.60
C LYS A 30 -19.86 -32.97 -14.76
N ASP A 31 -18.80 -33.48 -15.39
CA ASP A 31 -18.67 -34.89 -15.74
C ASP A 31 -17.84 -35.66 -14.70
N TYR A 32 -16.90 -34.98 -14.04
CA TYR A 32 -16.10 -35.48 -12.92
C TYR A 32 -15.80 -34.33 -11.93
N ASP A 33 -15.43 -34.65 -10.68
CA ASP A 33 -15.23 -33.67 -9.59
C ASP A 33 -16.44 -32.71 -9.48
N THR A 34 -17.63 -33.29 -9.28
CA THR A 34 -18.91 -32.62 -9.58
C THR A 34 -19.30 -31.53 -8.59
N ASP A 35 -18.62 -31.41 -7.45
CA ASP A 35 -18.78 -30.30 -6.50
C ASP A 35 -17.75 -29.18 -6.73
N TRP A 36 -16.85 -29.35 -7.71
CA TRP A 36 -15.93 -28.31 -8.12
C TRP A 36 -16.64 -27.16 -8.85
N VAL A 37 -16.28 -25.94 -8.50
CA VAL A 37 -16.85 -24.71 -9.03
C VAL A 37 -15.72 -23.75 -9.43
N HIS A 38 -15.74 -23.30 -10.68
CA HIS A 38 -14.90 -22.21 -11.13
C HIS A 38 -15.38 -20.87 -10.58
N LEU A 39 -14.49 -20.09 -9.97
CA LEU A 39 -14.80 -18.77 -9.42
C LEU A 39 -14.34 -17.60 -10.29
N GLY A 40 -13.50 -17.86 -11.30
CA GLY A 40 -12.84 -16.82 -12.11
C GLY A 40 -11.45 -16.46 -11.59
N HIS A 41 -10.66 -15.76 -12.40
CA HIS A 41 -9.34 -15.23 -12.03
C HIS A 41 -8.39 -16.27 -11.41
N SER A 42 -8.36 -17.48 -11.99
CA SER A 42 -7.58 -18.63 -11.53
C SER A 42 -8.01 -19.23 -10.18
N TYR A 43 -9.12 -18.75 -9.61
CA TYR A 43 -9.74 -19.33 -8.43
C TYR A 43 -10.78 -20.38 -8.78
N SER A 44 -10.83 -21.41 -7.93
CA SER A 44 -11.90 -22.40 -7.92
C SER A 44 -12.08 -22.95 -6.52
N LYS A 45 -13.12 -23.74 -6.29
CA LYS A 45 -13.38 -24.40 -5.00
C LYS A 45 -14.06 -25.74 -5.20
N ASN A 46 -14.05 -26.58 -4.20
CA ASN A 46 -15.01 -27.68 -4.05
C ASN A 46 -15.69 -27.57 -2.68
N SER A 47 -16.28 -28.64 -2.15
CA SER A 47 -16.93 -28.61 -0.83
C SER A 47 -15.97 -28.45 0.36
N GLU A 48 -14.67 -28.69 0.18
CA GLU A 48 -13.67 -28.73 1.26
C GLU A 48 -12.58 -27.65 1.14
N TRP A 49 -12.23 -27.25 -0.09
CA TRP A 49 -11.04 -26.44 -0.37
C TRP A 49 -11.32 -25.32 -1.35
N ILE A 50 -10.49 -24.28 -1.27
CA ILE A 50 -10.39 -23.20 -2.25
C ILE A 50 -9.01 -23.32 -2.91
N TYR A 51 -8.96 -23.14 -4.22
CA TYR A 51 -7.78 -23.33 -5.04
C TYR A 51 -7.41 -22.06 -5.80
N PHE A 52 -6.11 -21.84 -5.99
CA PHE A 52 -5.53 -20.84 -6.89
C PHE A 52 -4.56 -21.55 -7.84
N TYR A 53 -4.81 -21.50 -9.15
CA TYR A 53 -4.10 -22.30 -10.16
C TYR A 53 -4.04 -23.82 -9.88
N GLY A 54 -5.03 -24.33 -9.12
CA GLY A 54 -5.12 -25.75 -8.75
C GLY A 54 -4.45 -26.11 -7.42
N ASP A 55 -3.64 -25.20 -6.84
CA ASP A 55 -3.07 -25.38 -5.50
C ASP A 55 -4.03 -24.87 -4.43
N THR A 56 -4.10 -25.54 -3.28
CA THR A 56 -4.93 -25.10 -2.16
C THR A 56 -4.47 -23.73 -1.66
N CYS A 57 -5.42 -22.88 -1.28
CA CYS A 57 -5.15 -21.57 -0.69
C CYS A 57 -6.11 -21.26 0.45
N PHE A 58 -5.76 -20.24 1.24
CA PHE A 58 -6.51 -19.79 2.43
C PHE A 58 -6.72 -20.87 3.50
N GLU A 59 -5.86 -21.90 3.54
CA GLU A 59 -6.01 -23.07 4.41
C GLU A 59 -6.16 -22.70 5.89
N LYS A 60 -5.46 -21.65 6.34
CA LYS A 60 -5.51 -21.18 7.74
C LYS A 60 -6.84 -20.50 8.07
N GLU A 61 -7.50 -19.96 7.05
CA GLU A 61 -8.72 -19.17 7.12
C GLU A 61 -9.98 -19.98 6.80
N LEU A 62 -9.86 -21.16 6.16
CA LEU A 62 -11.00 -22.01 5.77
C LEU A 62 -12.01 -22.26 6.88
N LYS A 63 -11.55 -22.40 8.14
CA LYS A 63 -12.43 -22.59 9.32
C LYS A 63 -13.42 -21.44 9.54
N ASN A 64 -13.11 -20.25 9.02
CA ASN A 64 -13.95 -19.06 9.12
C ASN A 64 -14.78 -18.82 7.84
N ILE A 65 -14.44 -19.50 6.74
CA ILE A 65 -15.08 -19.33 5.43
C ILE A 65 -16.24 -20.32 5.30
N ASP A 66 -17.41 -19.81 4.89
CA ASP A 66 -18.51 -20.65 4.44
C ASP A 66 -18.28 -21.04 2.97
N ILE A 67 -17.49 -22.10 2.74
CA ILE A 67 -17.06 -22.53 1.40
C ILE A 67 -18.24 -22.72 0.45
N ALA A 68 -19.37 -23.25 0.95
CA ALA A 68 -20.57 -23.46 0.15
C ALA A 68 -21.07 -22.18 -0.54
N SER A 69 -21.07 -21.05 0.16
CA SER A 69 -21.48 -19.74 -0.38
C SER A 69 -20.32 -18.84 -0.82
N PHE A 70 -19.06 -19.28 -0.64
CA PHE A 70 -17.89 -18.53 -1.07
C PHE A 70 -17.87 -18.29 -2.58
N SER A 71 -17.70 -17.04 -2.99
CA SER A 71 -17.76 -16.56 -4.36
C SER A 71 -16.87 -15.33 -4.55
N LEU A 72 -16.42 -15.12 -5.78
CA LEU A 72 -15.69 -13.91 -6.18
C LEU A 72 -16.68 -12.77 -6.41
N ILE A 73 -16.36 -11.57 -5.91
CA ILE A 73 -17.11 -10.34 -6.19
C ILE A 73 -16.54 -9.70 -7.45
N GLU A 74 -15.27 -9.31 -7.39
CA GLU A 74 -14.55 -8.64 -8.48
C GLU A 74 -13.04 -8.81 -8.28
N ALA A 75 -12.29 -8.75 -9.37
CA ALA A 75 -10.83 -8.84 -9.35
C ALA A 75 -10.21 -7.82 -10.30
N ASN A 76 -9.17 -7.14 -9.82
CA ASN A 76 -8.17 -6.49 -10.65
C ASN A 76 -6.89 -7.34 -10.61
N GLU A 77 -6.61 -8.04 -11.71
CA GLU A 77 -5.43 -8.90 -11.83
C GLU A 77 -4.12 -8.10 -11.92
N ALA A 78 -4.15 -6.90 -12.53
CA ALA A 78 -2.95 -6.08 -12.68
C ALA A 78 -2.42 -5.63 -11.32
N GLU A 79 -3.34 -5.27 -10.42
CA GLU A 79 -3.03 -4.79 -9.07
C GLU A 79 -3.14 -5.90 -8.01
N ASN A 80 -3.30 -7.17 -8.42
CA ASN A 80 -3.46 -8.33 -7.52
C ASN A 80 -4.46 -8.06 -6.38
N THR A 81 -5.58 -7.41 -6.68
CA THR A 81 -6.58 -6.97 -5.70
C THR A 81 -7.91 -7.63 -6.04
N ILE A 82 -8.39 -8.49 -5.14
CA ILE A 82 -9.52 -9.39 -5.40
C ILE A 82 -10.43 -9.43 -4.18
N TYR A 83 -11.71 -9.16 -4.41
CA TYR A 83 -12.74 -9.25 -3.38
C TYR A 83 -13.52 -10.55 -3.53
N PHE A 84 -13.79 -11.19 -2.40
CA PHE A 84 -14.63 -12.38 -2.31
C PHE A 84 -15.69 -12.16 -1.25
N LYS A 85 -16.73 -12.98 -1.26
CA LYS A 85 -17.69 -13.06 -0.16
C LYS A 85 -18.17 -14.47 0.04
N ASP A 86 -18.65 -14.73 1.24
CA ASP A 86 -19.60 -15.79 1.51
C ASP A 86 -20.86 -15.19 2.15
N LYS A 87 -21.78 -16.02 2.65
CA LYS A 87 -23.03 -15.55 3.26
C LYS A 87 -22.84 -14.81 4.61
N LYS A 88 -21.63 -14.79 5.17
CA LYS A 88 -21.31 -14.23 6.49
C LYS A 88 -20.39 -13.02 6.41
N ALA A 89 -19.46 -12.99 5.45
CA ALA A 89 -18.40 -11.99 5.41
C ALA A 89 -17.93 -11.65 4.00
N VAL A 90 -17.25 -10.51 3.91
CA VAL A 90 -16.49 -10.06 2.74
C VAL A 90 -15.00 -10.24 3.03
N TYR A 91 -14.27 -10.69 2.02
CA TYR A 91 -12.85 -10.93 2.06
C TYR A 91 -12.14 -10.13 0.98
N LEU A 92 -10.89 -9.77 1.25
CA LEU A 92 -10.01 -9.10 0.33
C LEU A 92 -8.70 -9.87 0.26
N LYS A 93 -8.22 -10.12 -0.95
CA LYS A 93 -6.81 -10.45 -1.19
C LYS A 93 -6.15 -9.32 -1.94
N SER A 94 -5.14 -8.70 -1.36
CA SER A 94 -4.37 -7.64 -2.01
C SER A 94 -2.88 -7.73 -1.71
N TYR A 95 -2.05 -7.12 -2.55
CA TYR A 95 -0.63 -6.89 -2.25
C TYR A 95 -0.43 -6.04 -0.99
N MET A 96 -1.42 -5.23 -0.61
CA MET A 96 -1.36 -4.36 0.58
C MET A 96 -1.56 -5.12 1.90
N CYS A 97 -2.37 -6.18 1.91
CA CYS A 97 -2.86 -6.81 3.14
C CYS A 97 -2.79 -8.34 3.18
N GLY A 98 -2.41 -9.01 2.09
CA GLY A 98 -2.62 -10.45 1.94
C GLY A 98 -4.11 -10.79 1.91
N PHE A 99 -4.50 -11.97 2.41
CA PHE A 99 -5.92 -12.33 2.54
C PHE A 99 -6.48 -11.88 3.90
N ALA A 100 -7.47 -11.00 3.86
CA ALA A 100 -8.08 -10.37 5.02
C ALA A 100 -9.60 -10.48 4.97
N THR A 101 -10.23 -10.48 6.15
CA THR A 101 -11.68 -10.33 6.29
C THR A 101 -12.00 -8.87 6.57
N LEU A 102 -12.93 -8.27 5.83
CA LEU A 102 -13.32 -6.88 6.04
C LEU A 102 -14.22 -6.77 7.28
N PRO A 103 -13.81 -6.02 8.33
CA PRO A 103 -14.53 -6.02 9.59
C PRO A 103 -15.87 -5.29 9.46
N ASN A 104 -16.96 -5.98 9.84
CA ASN A 104 -18.35 -5.50 9.80
C ASN A 104 -18.95 -5.25 8.41
N ALA A 105 -18.30 -5.71 7.33
CA ALA A 105 -18.90 -5.65 6.00
C ALA A 105 -20.01 -6.71 5.87
N ASP A 106 -21.21 -6.28 5.46
CA ASP A 106 -22.31 -7.16 5.10
C ASP A 106 -22.19 -7.59 3.63
N PRO A 107 -22.04 -8.90 3.34
CA PRO A 107 -21.92 -9.40 1.96
C PRO A 107 -23.14 -9.12 1.06
N ASN A 108 -24.26 -8.69 1.62
CA ASN A 108 -25.48 -8.36 0.88
C ASN A 108 -25.53 -6.91 0.40
N ASP A 109 -24.83 -5.99 1.06
CA ASP A 109 -24.81 -4.57 0.70
C ASP A 109 -23.42 -4.05 0.28
N PHE A 110 -22.38 -4.88 0.38
CA PHE A 110 -21.02 -4.52 0.01
C PHE A 110 -20.89 -4.07 -1.44
N GLN A 111 -20.19 -2.95 -1.63
CA GLN A 111 -19.92 -2.35 -2.93
C GLN A 111 -18.45 -1.95 -3.04
N ILE A 112 -17.85 -2.26 -4.18
CA ILE A 112 -16.52 -1.78 -4.53
C ILE A 112 -16.69 -0.41 -5.17
N VAL A 113 -16.03 0.60 -4.61
CA VAL A 113 -16.12 1.99 -5.07
C VAL A 113 -15.03 2.27 -6.09
N ASP A 114 -13.81 1.80 -5.82
CA ASP A 114 -12.65 1.93 -6.69
C ASP A 114 -11.67 0.80 -6.35
N ILE A 115 -11.66 -0.25 -7.18
CA ILE A 115 -10.84 -1.43 -6.95
C ILE A 115 -9.33 -1.14 -7.08
N ASP A 116 -8.95 -0.19 -7.94
CA ASP A 116 -7.56 0.13 -8.24
C ASP A 116 -6.88 0.78 -7.03
N ASN A 117 -7.64 1.62 -6.33
CA ASN A 117 -7.17 2.29 -5.10
C ASN A 117 -7.64 1.61 -3.81
N GLY A 118 -8.31 0.46 -3.92
CA GLY A 118 -8.74 -0.35 -2.78
C GLY A 118 -9.93 0.21 -2.00
N TYR A 119 -10.73 1.12 -2.56
CA TYR A 119 -11.88 1.68 -1.85
C TYR A 119 -13.14 0.83 -2.00
N SER A 120 -13.81 0.59 -0.88
CA SER A 120 -15.10 -0.12 -0.84
C SER A 120 -15.97 0.38 0.30
N THR A 121 -17.26 0.02 0.28
CA THR A 121 -18.26 0.44 1.26
C THR A 121 -19.24 -0.70 1.58
N SER A 122 -19.78 -0.68 2.80
CA SER A 122 -20.85 -1.56 3.27
C SER A 122 -21.61 -0.87 4.41
N GLY A 123 -22.88 -0.56 4.15
CA GLY A 123 -23.70 0.26 5.05
C GLY A 123 -23.06 1.62 5.36
N GLU A 124 -22.74 1.86 6.63
CA GLU A 124 -22.06 3.07 7.12
C GLU A 124 -20.53 2.88 7.27
N SER A 125 -19.99 1.75 6.80
CA SER A 125 -18.56 1.45 6.89
C SER A 125 -17.91 1.62 5.52
N ASP A 126 -16.97 2.56 5.43
CA ASP A 126 -16.10 2.69 4.28
C ASP A 126 -14.72 2.12 4.59
N TYR A 127 -14.04 1.63 3.56
CA TYR A 127 -12.78 0.91 3.68
C TYR A 127 -11.75 1.43 2.70
N TRP A 128 -10.48 1.41 3.11
CA TRP A 128 -9.32 1.45 2.24
C TRP A 128 -8.58 0.13 2.42
N TYR A 129 -8.59 -0.70 1.38
CA TYR A 129 -8.26 -2.12 1.44
C TYR A 129 -8.99 -2.82 2.61
N GLU A 130 -8.27 -3.43 3.54
CA GLU A 130 -8.82 -4.11 4.71
C GLU A 130 -9.17 -3.15 5.86
N ASP A 131 -8.59 -1.95 5.84
CA ASP A 131 -8.74 -0.98 6.92
C ASP A 131 -10.07 -0.25 6.83
N LYS A 132 -10.86 -0.34 7.90
CA LYS A 132 -12.07 0.47 8.06
C LYS A 132 -11.68 1.93 8.28
N LEU A 133 -12.19 2.82 7.43
CA LEU A 133 -11.97 4.25 7.53
C LEU A 133 -12.68 4.83 8.76
N PRO A 134 -12.06 5.78 9.48
CA PRO A 134 -12.66 6.45 10.62
C PRO A 134 -13.62 7.59 10.23
N TYR A 135 -14.02 7.65 8.96
CA TYR A 135 -14.86 8.67 8.35
C TYR A 135 -15.56 8.12 7.10
N ALA A 136 -16.57 8.85 6.60
CA ALA A 136 -17.20 8.52 5.33
C ALA A 136 -16.29 8.89 4.16
N LEU A 137 -16.06 7.95 3.24
CA LEU A 137 -15.22 8.12 2.06
C LEU A 137 -15.68 9.31 1.20
N SER A 138 -16.98 9.56 1.14
CA SER A 138 -17.57 10.71 0.41
C SER A 138 -17.19 12.08 0.98
N GLU A 139 -16.74 12.14 2.23
CA GLU A 139 -16.28 13.39 2.88
C GLU A 139 -14.77 13.63 2.72
N MET A 140 -14.05 12.68 2.13
CA MET A 140 -12.60 12.73 1.97
C MET A 140 -12.18 13.66 0.83
N ILE A 141 -11.24 14.55 1.14
CA ILE A 141 -10.58 15.43 0.17
C ILE A 141 -9.10 15.05 0.14
N PRO A 142 -8.61 14.35 -0.91
CA PRO A 142 -7.18 14.06 -1.05
C PRO A 142 -6.35 15.35 -1.11
N ILE A 143 -5.23 15.38 -0.38
CA ILE A 143 -4.24 16.45 -0.45
C ILE A 143 -3.09 16.01 -1.36
N ASN A 144 -2.55 14.82 -1.12
CA ASN A 144 -1.58 14.16 -1.98
C ASN A 144 -1.67 12.63 -1.78
N GLY A 145 -0.71 11.86 -2.28
CA GLY A 145 -0.69 10.40 -2.14
C GLY A 145 -0.55 9.87 -0.70
N CYS A 146 -0.32 10.74 0.29
CA CYS A 146 -0.08 10.37 1.68
C CYS A 146 -1.11 10.98 2.66
N TYR A 147 -1.72 12.11 2.32
CA TYR A 147 -2.59 12.87 3.21
C TYR A 147 -3.93 13.19 2.58
N GLN A 148 -4.95 13.27 3.42
CA GLN A 148 -6.30 13.68 3.07
C GLN A 148 -6.94 14.47 4.21
N ARG A 149 -7.81 15.40 3.85
CA ARG A 149 -8.62 16.19 4.77
C ARG A 149 -10.02 15.61 4.82
N VAL A 150 -10.57 15.53 6.02
CA VAL A 150 -11.98 15.24 6.27
C VAL A 150 -12.48 16.24 7.29
N LYS A 151 -13.38 17.13 6.88
CA LYS A 151 -13.85 18.26 7.71
C LYS A 151 -12.64 19.02 8.30
N ASP A 152 -12.53 19.10 9.62
CA ASP A 152 -11.47 19.80 10.34
C ASP A 152 -10.44 18.81 10.90
N THR A 153 -10.10 17.78 10.13
CA THR A 153 -9.07 16.80 10.53
C THR A 153 -8.25 16.38 9.31
N ILE A 154 -6.93 16.36 9.50
CA ILE A 154 -5.99 15.77 8.54
C ILE A 154 -5.73 14.32 8.95
N PHE A 155 -5.70 13.44 7.95
CA PHE A 155 -5.30 12.05 8.10
C PHE A 155 -4.08 11.77 7.22
N PHE A 156 -3.15 10.98 7.75
CA PHE A 156 -2.02 10.39 7.03
C PHE A 156 -2.27 8.90 6.83
N GLY A 157 -2.04 8.39 5.63
CA GLY A 157 -2.21 6.97 5.28
C GLY A 157 -3.60 6.46 5.66
N HIS A 158 -4.63 7.20 5.23
CA HIS A 158 -6.07 6.89 5.38
C HIS A 158 -6.64 6.90 6.81
N THR A 159 -5.90 6.45 7.81
CA THR A 159 -6.46 6.15 9.14
C THR A 159 -5.86 6.96 10.28
N ARG A 160 -4.65 7.51 10.12
CA ARG A 160 -3.93 8.17 11.22
C ARG A 160 -4.22 9.66 11.27
N LYS A 161 -4.90 10.10 12.33
CA LYS A 161 -5.13 11.53 12.58
C LYS A 161 -3.80 12.26 12.81
N VAL A 162 -3.66 13.43 12.21
CA VAL A 162 -2.59 14.38 12.48
C VAL A 162 -3.16 15.48 13.36
N ALA A 163 -2.57 15.68 14.54
CA ALA A 163 -2.94 16.77 15.42
C ALA A 163 -2.22 18.04 14.94
N CYS A 164 -2.88 18.80 14.07
CA CYS A 164 -2.33 19.99 13.44
C CYS A 164 -3.35 21.14 13.34
N ASP A 165 -2.85 22.33 13.05
CA ASP A 165 -3.66 23.44 12.57
C ASP A 165 -4.01 23.21 11.09
N VAL A 166 -5.25 22.80 10.83
CA VAL A 166 -5.73 22.37 9.50
C VAL A 166 -5.69 23.51 8.48
N ASP A 167 -5.91 24.75 8.92
CA ASP A 167 -6.01 25.91 8.03
C ASP A 167 -4.65 26.35 7.48
N THR A 168 -3.58 26.10 8.24
CA THR A 168 -2.19 26.40 7.85
C THR A 168 -1.40 25.17 7.43
N PHE A 169 -2.02 23.98 7.39
CA PHE A 169 -1.36 22.73 7.03
C PHE A 169 -0.99 22.67 5.53
N GLU A 170 0.29 22.79 5.22
CA GLU A 170 0.80 22.84 3.85
C GLU A 170 2.00 21.91 3.62
N GLN A 171 2.13 21.45 2.38
CA GLN A 171 3.25 20.61 1.96
C GLN A 171 4.53 21.45 1.89
N VAL A 172 5.61 20.97 2.51
CA VAL A 172 6.88 21.72 2.54
C VAL A 172 7.52 21.80 1.15
N HIS A 173 7.49 20.70 0.40
CA HIS A 173 8.03 20.64 -0.96
C HIS A 173 7.30 19.58 -1.80
N PRO A 174 6.94 19.85 -3.07
CA PRO A 174 6.15 18.93 -3.90
C PRO A 174 6.80 17.55 -4.09
N LYS A 175 8.14 17.48 -4.16
CA LYS A 175 8.90 16.21 -4.27
C LYS A 175 8.84 15.35 -2.99
N VAL A 176 8.45 15.90 -1.85
CA VAL A 176 8.44 15.19 -0.56
C VAL A 176 7.00 15.10 -0.04
N GLN A 177 6.33 14.00 -0.36
CA GLN A 177 4.92 13.80 -0.03
C GLN A 177 4.64 13.57 1.46
N THR A 178 5.67 13.25 2.25
CA THR A 178 5.58 12.87 3.67
C THR A 178 5.94 13.98 4.64
N LEU A 179 6.25 15.19 4.15
CA LEU A 179 6.69 16.31 4.99
C LEU A 179 5.79 17.53 4.79
N PHE A 180 5.11 17.89 5.87
CA PHE A 180 4.16 18.99 5.93
C PHE A 180 4.49 19.89 7.11
N LYS A 181 3.97 21.11 7.11
CA LYS A 181 4.05 22.02 8.25
C LYS A 181 2.72 22.71 8.47
N ASP A 182 2.52 23.18 9.67
CA ASP A 182 1.54 24.21 9.97
C ASP A 182 2.26 25.40 10.63
N LYS A 183 1.50 26.37 11.14
CA LYS A 183 2.07 27.55 11.81
C LYS A 183 2.89 27.26 13.07
N ASP A 184 2.73 26.10 13.71
CA ASP A 184 3.35 25.77 14.99
C ASP A 184 4.40 24.65 14.88
N HIS A 185 4.22 23.71 13.94
CA HIS A 185 4.97 22.46 13.88
C HIS A 185 5.32 22.02 12.46
N LEU A 186 6.44 21.31 12.36
CA LEU A 186 6.81 20.49 11.20
C LEU A 186 6.39 19.04 11.47
N TYR A 187 5.83 18.38 10.47
CA TYR A 187 5.35 17.00 10.54
C TYR A 187 6.08 16.12 9.54
N PHE A 188 6.58 14.98 10.00
CA PHE A 188 6.97 13.86 9.15
C PHE A 188 5.94 12.75 9.31
N LYS A 189 5.18 12.45 8.26
CA LYS A 189 3.99 11.59 8.34
C LYS A 189 3.00 12.19 9.35
N ASN A 190 2.55 11.39 10.31
CA ASN A 190 1.61 11.83 11.35
C ASN A 190 2.29 12.37 12.63
N GLU A 191 3.62 12.51 12.64
CA GLU A 191 4.40 12.81 13.85
C GLU A 191 5.05 14.19 13.77
N ILE A 192 5.11 14.90 14.91
CA ILE A 192 5.82 16.18 15.05
C ILE A 192 7.33 15.95 15.02
N VAL A 193 8.04 16.77 14.26
CA VAL A 193 9.50 16.84 14.26
C VAL A 193 9.96 17.75 15.40
N GLU A 194 10.21 17.15 16.56
CA GLU A 194 10.52 17.87 17.79
C GLU A 194 11.65 18.90 17.65
N GLY A 195 11.33 20.14 18.01
CA GLY A 195 12.26 21.28 18.03
C GLY A 195 12.50 21.95 16.68
N ALA A 196 11.92 21.45 15.60
CA ALA A 196 11.97 22.11 14.30
C ALA A 196 11.23 23.45 14.30
N ASN A 197 11.69 24.39 13.47
CA ASN A 197 11.03 25.66 13.26
C ASN A 197 10.34 25.69 11.88
N PRO A 198 9.00 25.57 11.81
CA PRO A 198 8.29 25.51 10.53
C PRO A 198 8.42 26.79 9.69
N ASP A 199 8.62 27.95 10.34
CA ASP A 199 8.71 29.26 9.65
C ASP A 199 9.99 29.38 8.83
N THR A 200 11.07 28.73 9.25
CA THR A 200 12.39 28.83 8.63
C THR A 200 12.87 27.52 8.02
N PHE A 201 12.08 26.45 8.12
CA PHE A 201 12.43 25.16 7.52
C PHE A 201 12.43 25.25 5.99
N GLU A 202 13.57 24.91 5.39
CA GLU A 202 13.76 24.85 3.94
C GLU A 202 14.66 23.66 3.57
N PHE A 203 14.37 23.04 2.43
CA PHE A 203 15.30 22.09 1.82
C PHE A 203 16.50 22.83 1.24
N LEU A 204 17.65 22.16 1.18
CA LEU A 204 18.81 22.68 0.46
C LEU A 204 18.58 22.51 -1.04
N GLU A 205 18.50 23.62 -1.76
CA GLU A 205 18.29 23.63 -3.22
C GLU A 205 19.30 22.77 -3.97
N GLU A 206 20.54 22.69 -3.47
CA GLU A 206 21.60 21.89 -4.07
C GLU A 206 21.32 20.38 -4.05
N CYS A 207 20.32 19.90 -3.30
CA CYS A 207 19.93 18.48 -3.27
C CYS A 207 18.50 18.19 -3.76
N ILE A 208 17.62 19.19 -3.83
CA ILE A 208 16.21 19.01 -4.17
C ILE A 208 15.76 19.78 -5.42
N GLY A 209 16.49 20.83 -5.79
CA GLY A 209 16.17 21.71 -6.92
C GLY A 209 16.17 20.97 -8.25
N GLU A 210 15.56 21.56 -9.28
CA GLU A 210 15.51 20.97 -10.62
C GLU A 210 16.91 20.73 -11.22
N ASP A 211 17.86 21.61 -10.93
CA ASP A 211 19.26 21.53 -11.39
C ASP A 211 20.19 20.81 -10.39
N ALA A 212 19.63 20.13 -9.38
CA ALA A 212 20.45 19.39 -8.41
C ALA A 212 21.26 18.29 -9.12
N PRO A 213 22.56 18.14 -8.80
CA PRO A 213 23.37 17.09 -9.39
C PRO A 213 22.83 15.70 -9.02
N TYR A 214 23.07 14.72 -9.88
CA TYR A 214 22.77 13.33 -9.55
C TYR A 214 23.60 12.84 -8.34
N TYR A 215 22.95 12.09 -7.46
CA TYR A 215 23.55 11.25 -6.44
C TYR A 215 22.64 10.05 -6.19
N LEU A 216 23.19 8.98 -5.65
CA LEU A 216 22.44 7.79 -5.28
C LEU A 216 21.31 8.17 -4.32
N GLU A 217 20.09 7.72 -4.63
CA GLU A 217 18.87 7.98 -3.85
C GLU A 217 18.42 9.47 -3.85
N CYS A 218 18.79 10.27 -4.86
CA CYS A 218 18.40 11.69 -4.97
C CYS A 218 16.90 11.97 -5.14
N ASP A 219 16.10 10.93 -5.33
CA ASP A 219 14.64 10.94 -5.38
C ASP A 219 14.00 10.75 -3.98
N ILE A 220 14.78 10.36 -2.97
CA ILE A 220 14.27 10.10 -1.62
C ILE A 220 15.14 10.65 -0.48
N HIS A 221 16.41 11.00 -0.72
CA HIS A 221 17.35 11.46 0.30
C HIS A 221 17.67 12.93 0.11
N TYR A 222 17.27 13.76 1.07
CA TYR A 222 17.45 15.20 1.01
C TYR A 222 18.12 15.73 2.27
N TYR A 223 18.65 16.94 2.18
CA TYR A 223 19.07 17.72 3.33
C TYR A 223 18.25 19.00 3.40
N ALA A 224 17.94 19.40 4.62
CA ALA A 224 17.19 20.60 4.92
C ALA A 224 17.81 21.29 6.13
N LYS A 225 17.37 22.50 6.41
CA LYS A 225 17.73 23.24 7.62
C LYS A 225 16.59 24.16 8.02
N ASP A 226 16.61 24.55 9.27
CA ASP A 226 15.89 25.72 9.77
C ASP A 226 16.88 26.63 10.51
N ASP A 227 16.39 27.56 11.32
CA ASP A 227 17.23 28.46 12.12
C ASP A 227 17.96 27.79 13.30
N LYS A 228 17.62 26.54 13.65
CA LYS A 228 18.14 25.81 14.83
C LYS A 228 18.96 24.59 14.47
N TYR A 229 18.57 23.84 13.45
CA TYR A 229 19.10 22.53 13.12
C TYR A 229 19.23 22.32 11.61
N ALA A 230 20.10 21.39 11.24
CA ALA A 230 20.07 20.76 9.94
C ALA A 230 19.34 19.41 10.03
N TYR A 231 18.91 18.88 8.89
CA TYR A 231 18.15 17.64 8.81
C TYR A 231 18.64 16.79 7.66
N PHE A 232 18.65 15.48 7.86
CA PHE A 232 18.63 14.50 6.79
C PHE A 232 17.22 13.95 6.68
N VAL A 233 16.62 14.06 5.48
CA VAL A 233 15.27 13.59 5.20
C VAL A 233 15.37 12.40 4.26
N ASN A 234 14.96 11.24 4.74
CA ASN A 234 14.70 10.06 3.92
C ASN A 234 13.18 9.98 3.75
N ALA A 235 12.65 10.50 2.63
CA ALA A 235 11.23 10.80 2.46
C ALA A 235 10.29 9.62 2.81
N PRO A 236 10.57 8.35 2.42
CA PRO A 236 9.73 7.23 2.82
C PRO A 236 9.90 6.80 4.30
N PHE A 237 11.09 6.98 4.88
CA PHE A 237 11.49 6.24 6.08
C PHE A 237 11.70 7.08 7.34
N GLY A 238 12.13 8.33 7.24
CA GLY A 238 12.36 9.15 8.42
C GLY A 238 13.06 10.47 8.17
N ILE A 239 12.94 11.36 9.15
CA ILE A 239 13.72 12.58 9.26
C ILE A 239 14.66 12.47 10.46
N LYS A 240 15.91 12.92 10.29
CA LYS A 240 16.94 12.89 11.32
C LYS A 240 17.52 14.28 11.56
N VAL A 241 17.42 14.75 12.80
CA VAL A 241 18.01 16.01 13.24
C VAL A 241 19.54 15.91 13.31
N ILE A 242 20.22 16.90 12.74
CA ILE A 242 21.66 17.08 12.74
C ILE A 242 21.98 18.34 13.57
N LYS A 243 22.49 18.12 14.79
CA LYS A 243 22.89 19.17 15.71
C LYS A 243 24.32 19.63 15.43
N THR A 244 24.52 20.39 14.36
CA THR A 244 25.80 21.03 14.05
C THR A 244 25.96 22.34 14.85
N LYS A 245 27.19 22.69 15.20
CA LYS A 245 27.54 24.00 15.79
C LYS A 245 27.80 25.07 14.74
N ASP A 246 27.80 24.70 13.47
CA ASP A 246 28.18 25.54 12.34
C ASP A 246 27.09 25.52 11.26
N LEU A 247 25.85 25.70 11.71
CA LEU A 247 24.65 25.65 10.87
C LEU A 247 24.67 26.68 9.74
N LYS A 248 25.26 27.87 10.00
CA LYS A 248 25.40 28.93 8.99
C LYS A 248 26.16 28.46 7.74
N ASN A 249 27.13 27.58 7.90
CA ASN A 249 27.92 27.04 6.79
C ASN A 249 27.43 25.64 6.36
N PHE A 250 26.27 25.20 6.85
CA PHE A 250 25.70 23.91 6.46
C PHE A 250 25.25 23.96 5.00
N ARG A 251 25.75 23.03 4.21
CA ARG A 251 25.53 22.94 2.76
C ARG A 251 25.53 21.49 2.30
N PHE A 252 25.09 21.25 1.08
CA PHE A 252 25.14 19.94 0.45
C PHE A 252 26.35 19.82 -0.47
N GLU A 253 26.93 18.63 -0.58
CA GLU A 253 27.92 18.29 -1.60
C GLU A 253 27.75 16.84 -2.06
N VAL A 254 28.09 16.57 -3.31
CA VAL A 254 28.15 15.21 -3.87
C VAL A 254 29.61 14.79 -4.04
N ILE A 255 29.97 13.62 -3.52
CA ILE A 255 31.29 13.02 -3.69
C ILE A 255 31.10 11.55 -4.03
N ASP A 256 31.68 11.10 -5.14
CA ASP A 256 31.57 9.72 -5.63
C ASP A 256 30.10 9.24 -5.68
N GLU A 257 29.22 10.09 -6.25
CA GLU A 257 27.76 9.89 -6.35
C GLU A 257 27.03 9.77 -5.01
N ILE A 258 27.66 10.08 -3.88
CA ILE A 258 27.00 10.07 -2.57
C ILE A 258 26.72 11.52 -2.15
N GLY A 259 25.47 11.78 -1.77
CA GLY A 259 25.03 13.07 -1.23
C GLY A 259 25.34 13.24 0.25
N TYR A 260 26.08 14.30 0.60
CA TYR A 260 26.46 14.64 1.96
C TYR A 260 25.92 16.01 2.35
N GLY A 261 25.31 16.11 3.53
CA GLY A 261 25.26 17.37 4.25
C GLY A 261 26.64 17.65 4.83
N ARG A 262 27.07 18.90 4.93
CA ARG A 262 28.35 19.24 5.55
C ARG A 262 28.35 20.61 6.18
N ASP A 263 29.16 20.75 7.22
CA ASP A 263 29.57 22.04 7.77
C ASP A 263 31.08 22.24 7.56
N SER A 264 31.69 23.22 8.24
CA SER A 264 33.14 23.47 8.09
C SER A 264 34.04 22.36 8.66
N ASN A 265 33.52 21.52 9.56
CA ASN A 265 34.29 20.54 10.31
C ASN A 265 33.91 19.09 9.99
N TYR A 266 32.67 18.86 9.53
CA TYR A 266 32.09 17.54 9.38
C TYR A 266 31.31 17.38 8.08
N ARG A 267 31.35 16.15 7.54
CA ARG A 267 30.39 15.63 6.56
C ARG A 267 29.40 14.71 7.26
N TYR A 268 28.19 14.65 6.73
CA TYR A 268 27.09 13.86 7.23
C TYR A 268 26.58 13.00 6.09
N GLU A 269 26.73 11.69 6.21
CA GLU A 269 26.19 10.70 5.26
C GLU A 269 24.91 10.13 5.84
N LYS A 270 23.76 10.34 5.20
CA LYS A 270 22.45 9.95 5.76
C LYS A 270 22.29 10.46 7.21
N GLY A 271 22.75 11.68 7.45
CA GLY A 271 22.81 12.33 8.77
C GLY A 271 23.79 11.71 9.78
N ARG A 272 24.73 10.84 9.36
CA ARG A 272 25.80 10.27 10.21
C ARG A 272 27.08 11.07 10.06
N ARG A 273 27.56 11.64 11.16
CA ARG A 273 28.69 12.58 11.19
C ARG A 273 30.04 11.89 11.00
N LYS A 274 30.90 12.47 10.15
CA LYS A 274 32.30 12.11 9.93
C LYS A 274 33.15 13.38 9.84
N LYS A 275 34.30 13.41 10.51
CA LYS A 275 35.19 14.58 10.50
C LYS A 275 35.85 14.74 9.12
N ILE A 276 35.89 15.97 8.61
CA ILE A 276 36.63 16.31 7.40
C ILE A 276 38.13 16.30 7.75
N LYS A 277 38.93 15.62 6.94
CA LYS A 277 40.39 15.62 7.08
C LYS A 277 40.98 16.90 6.49
#